data_AF-D9Q2I8-F1
#
_entry.id   AF-D9Q2I8-F1
#
_cell.length_a   1.000
_cell.length_b   1.000
_cell.length_c   1.000
_cell.angle_alpha   90.00
_cell.angle_beta   90.00
_cell.angle_gamma   90.00
#
_symmetry.space_group_name_H-M   'P 1'
#
loop_
_entity.id
_entity.type
_entity.pdbx_description
1 polymer ?
#
loop_
_entity_poly.entity_id
_entity_poly.type
_entity_poly.pdbx_seq_one_letter_code
_entity_poly.pdbx_strand_id
1 'polypeptide(L)' 'MLGGYMERPKVKIDDKEIELTDEVIKLLRKYVKTNMTLEQLASELSLNGWEEAYELVKNVPSWLLRNYTG' A
#
# COMPACT_ATOMS: atom_id res chain seq x y z
N MET A 1 13.87 23.29 7.93
CA MET A 1 12.42 23.05 8.12
C MET A 1 11.68 23.47 6.87
N LEU A 2 11.17 22.53 6.08
CA LEU A 2 9.96 22.65 5.25
C LEU A 2 9.48 21.22 4.94
N GLY A 3 9.01 20.52 5.98
CA GLY A 3 8.23 19.30 5.80
C GLY A 3 6.86 19.74 5.29
N GLY A 4 6.74 19.90 3.97
CA GLY A 4 5.45 20.18 3.35
C GLY A 4 4.47 19.09 3.75
N TYR A 5 3.26 19.48 4.14
CA TYR A 5 2.10 18.60 4.23
C TYR A 5 1.85 18.03 2.83
N MET A 6 2.60 17.01 2.43
CA MET A 6 2.20 16.16 1.31
C MET A 6 0.99 15.40 1.82
N GLU A 7 -0.19 15.74 1.32
CA GLU A 7 -1.38 14.92 1.52
C GLU A 7 -1.01 13.49 1.14
N ARG A 8 -1.01 12.60 2.14
CA ARG A 8 -0.72 11.19 1.91
C ARG A 8 -1.85 10.64 1.05
N PRO A 9 -1.56 10.05 -0.12
CA PRO A 9 -2.60 9.52 -0.97
C PRO A 9 -3.40 8.48 -0.19
N LYS A 10 -4.72 8.53 -0.34
CA LYS A 10 -5.61 7.56 0.27
C LYS A 10 -6.25 6.70 -0.81
N VAL A 11 -6.43 5.42 -0.50
CA VAL A 11 -7.08 4.46 -1.38
C VAL A 11 -8.34 3.97 -0.67
N LYS A 12 -9.49 4.12 -1.34
CA LYS A 12 -10.76 3.58 -0.85
C LYS A 12 -10.91 2.14 -1.35
N ILE A 13 -11.23 1.23 -0.43
CA ILE A 13 -11.49 -0.18 -0.70
C ILE A 13 -12.77 -0.54 0.01
N ASP A 14 -13.81 -0.88 -0.74
CA ASP A 14 -15.15 -1.12 -0.22
C ASP A 14 -15.62 0.00 0.72
N ASP A 15 -15.75 -0.29 2.03
CA ASP A 15 -16.16 0.62 3.09
C ASP A 15 -14.97 1.22 3.88
N LYS A 16 -13.74 0.84 3.55
CA LYS A 16 -12.50 1.31 4.21
C LYS A 16 -11.76 2.37 3.39
N GLU A 17 -11.09 3.26 4.10
CA GLU A 17 -10.13 4.20 3.53
C GLU A 17 -8.74 3.91 4.11
N ILE A 18 -7.79 3.57 3.24
CA ILE A 18 -6.41 3.26 3.60
C ILE A 18 -5.53 4.45 3.24
N GLU A 19 -4.91 5.06 4.24
CA GLU A 19 -3.87 6.05 4.04
C GLU A 19 -2.56 5.36 3.66
N LEU A 20 -1.94 5.77 2.54
CA LEU A 20 -0.65 5.23 2.10
C LEU A 20 0.48 5.81 2.93
N THR A 21 0.58 5.36 4.18
CA THR A 21 1.69 5.68 5.09
C THR A 21 2.98 5.01 4.64
N ASP A 22 4.11 5.43 5.22
CA ASP A 22 5.42 4.84 4.92
C ASP A 22 5.47 3.33 5.22
N GLU A 23 4.74 2.88 6.25
CA GLU A 23 4.62 1.46 6.61
C GLU A 23 3.81 0.66 5.58
N VAL A 24 2.66 1.21 5.16
CA VAL A 24 1.84 0.60 4.10
C VAL A 24 2.63 0.52 2.79
N ILE A 25 3.32 1.60 2.41
CA ILE A 25 4.17 1.62 1.21
C ILE A 25 5.30 0.60 1.32
N LYS A 26 5.92 0.45 2.49
CA LYS A 26 6.97 -0.55 2.74
C LYS A 26 6.42 -1.98 2.55
N LEU A 27 5.23 -2.28 3.06
CA LEU A 27 4.57 -3.58 2.88
C LEU A 27 4.19 -3.83 1.42
N LEU A 28 3.61 -2.85 0.73
CA LEU A 28 3.29 -2.96 -0.70
C LEU A 28 4.53 -3.21 -1.55
N ARG A 29 5.66 -2.58 -1.21
CA ARG A 29 6.94 -2.82 -1.88
C ARG A 29 7.51 -4.20 -1.57
N LYS A 30 7.41 -4.66 -0.31
CA LYS A 30 7.79 -6.04 0.08
C LYS A 30 6.97 -7.03 -0.74
N TYR A 31 5.67 -6.80 -0.88
CA TYR A 31 4.79 -7.61 -1.72
C TYR A 31 5.29 -7.70 -3.17
N VAL A 32 5.55 -6.56 -3.82
CA VAL A 32 6.01 -6.54 -5.23
C VAL A 32 7.41 -7.17 -5.43
N LYS A 33 8.29 -7.10 -4.43
CA LYS A 33 9.70 -7.53 -4.55
C LYS A 33 9.99 -8.94 -4.04
N THR A 34 9.00 -9.62 -3.46
CA THR A 34 9.17 -10.94 -2.85
C THR A 34 8.03 -11.88 -3.28
N ASN A 35 8.09 -13.15 -2.87
CA ASN A 35 7.01 -14.12 -3.12
C ASN A 35 5.86 -14.02 -2.09
N MET A 36 5.63 -12.82 -1.55
CA MET A 36 4.56 -12.59 -0.60
C MET A 36 3.20 -12.65 -1.32
N THR A 37 2.23 -13.37 -0.76
CA THR A 37 0.91 -13.53 -1.37
C THR A 37 -0.03 -12.37 -0.99
N LEU A 38 -1.17 -12.26 -1.69
CA LEU A 38 -2.20 -11.28 -1.36
C LEU A 38 -2.84 -11.56 0.01
N GLU A 39 -2.99 -12.81 0.41
CA GLU A 39 -3.47 -13.21 1.74
C GLU A 39 -2.50 -12.76 2.83
N GLN A 40 -1.20 -12.90 2.60
CA GLN A 40 -0.19 -12.42 3.53
C GLN A 40 -0.21 -10.89 3.63
N LEU A 41 -0.38 -10.19 2.50
CA LEU A 41 -0.49 -8.73 2.48
C LEU A 41 -1.74 -8.26 3.20
N ALA A 42 -2.87 -8.93 2.98
CA ALA A 42 -4.12 -8.68 3.67
C ALA A 42 -3.95 -8.85 5.19
N SER A 43 -3.31 -9.94 5.63
CA SER A 43 -3.05 -10.19 7.04
C SER A 43 -2.18 -9.10 7.67
N GLU A 44 -1.13 -8.65 6.98
CA GLU A 44 -0.21 -7.62 7.51
C GLU A 44 -0.86 -6.23 7.56
N LEU A 45 -1.81 -5.96 6.66
CA LEU A 45 -2.56 -4.70 6.59
C LEU A 45 -3.94 -4.75 7.28
N SER A 46 -4.26 -5.86 7.97
CA SER A 46 -5.57 -6.08 8.60
C SER A 46 -6.77 -5.89 7.64
N LEU A 47 -6.62 -6.36 6.40
CA LEU A 47 -7.65 -6.37 5.38
C LEU A 47 -8.51 -7.63 5.46
N ASN A 48 -9.72 -7.56 4.93
CA ASN A 48 -10.66 -8.67 4.89
C ASN A 48 -10.36 -9.58 3.69
N GLY A 49 -9.25 -10.32 3.76
CA GLY A 49 -8.89 -11.30 2.75
C GLY A 49 -8.16 -10.73 1.53
N TRP A 50 -7.87 -11.62 0.59
CA TRP A 50 -7.03 -11.32 -0.57
C TRP A 50 -7.70 -10.38 -1.56
N GLU A 51 -9.04 -10.33 -1.58
CA GLU A 51 -9.83 -9.45 -2.44
C GLU A 51 -9.56 -7.96 -2.13
N GLU A 52 -9.61 -7.58 -0.85
CA GLU A 52 -9.29 -6.20 -0.43
C GLU A 52 -7.82 -5.87 -0.73
N ALA A 53 -6.89 -6.80 -0.52
CA ALA A 53 -5.49 -6.60 -0.85
C ALA A 53 -5.26 -6.40 -2.36
N TYR A 54 -6.00 -7.13 -3.20
CA TYR A 54 -5.95 -6.98 -4.64
C TYR A 54 -6.44 -5.59 -5.08
N GLU A 55 -7.60 -5.15 -4.56
CA GLU A 55 -8.12 -3.81 -4.86
C GLU A 55 -7.19 -2.70 -4.35
N LEU A 56 -6.52 -2.88 -3.20
CA LEU A 56 -5.47 -1.96 -2.75
C LEU A 56 -4.38 -1.83 -3.80
N VAL A 57 -3.74 -2.94 -4.14
CA VAL A 57 -2.59 -2.96 -5.06
C VAL A 57 -2.95 -2.36 -6.42
N LYS A 58 -4.14 -2.67 -6.92
CA LYS A 58 -4.68 -2.18 -8.19
C LYS A 58 -4.89 -0.66 -8.21
N ASN A 59 -5.32 -0.08 -7.08
CA ASN A 59 -5.59 1.36 -6.96
C ASN A 59 -4.36 2.17 -6.51
N VAL A 60 -3.29 1.52 -6.06
CA VAL A 60 -2.04 2.20 -5.68
C VAL A 60 -1.30 2.69 -6.92
N PRO A 61 -0.97 4.00 -6.99
CA PRO A 61 -0.17 4.55 -8.09
C PRO A 61 1.20 3.87 -8.22
N SER A 62 1.55 3.38 -9.42
CA SER A 62 2.76 2.57 -9.63
C SER A 62 4.07 3.28 -9.25
N TRP A 63 4.14 4.62 -9.32
CA TRP A 63 5.33 5.40 -8.92
C TRP A 63 5.71 5.25 -7.44
N LEU A 64 4.74 4.91 -6.56
CA LEU A 64 4.97 4.67 -5.13
C LEU A 64 5.68 3.33 -4.91
N LEU A 65 5.47 2.39 -5.84
CA LEU A 65 6.10 1.07 -5.82
C LEU A 65 7.48 1.10 -6.48
N ARG A 66 7.71 2.02 -7.43
CA ARG A 66 8.96 2.13 -8.21
C ARG A 66 10.10 2.88 -7.50
N ASN A 67 9.81 3.93 -6.72
CA ASN A 67 10.84 4.89 -6.31
C ASN A 67 11.53 4.56 -4.97
N TYR A 68 12.83 4.19 -5.03
CA TYR A 68 13.88 4.80 -4.19
C TYR A 68 15.24 4.68 -4.91
N THR A 69 15.87 5.81 -5.21
CA THR A 69 17.31 5.94 -5.33
C THR A 69 17.89 5.98 -3.91
N GLY A 70 18.83 5.06 -3.62
CA GLY A 70 19.84 5.21 -2.57
C GLY A 70 19.34 5.01 -1.16
#